data_AF-A0A4Z0ETH6-F1
#
_entry.id   AF-A0A4Z0ETH6-F1
#
_cell.length_a   1.000
_cell.length_b   1.000
_cell.length_c   1.000
_cell.angle_alpha   90.00
_cell.angle_beta   90.00
_cell.angle_gamma   90.00
#
_symmetry.space_group_name_H-M   'P 1'
#
loop_
_entity.id
_entity.type
_entity.pdbx_description
1 polymer ?
#
loop_
_entity_poly.entity_id
_entity_poly.type
_entity_poly.pdbx_seq_one_letter_code
_entity_poly.pdbx_strand_id
1 'polypeptide(L)'
;MKPVFAYLLAALVLLQTFSRELLVVDYALNRATITARFCVNKARPELHCDGKCYFAKQLKKQQDRESKSASPLKERLEMLPGAFSGWQPQSLRAVARVALRYGHLVPGHYAAPLGAVFRPPLG
;
A
#
# COMPACT_ATOMS: atom_id res chain seq x y z
N MET A 1 20.81 21.07 -20.54
CA MET A 1 20.97 19.62 -20.78
C MET A 1 20.51 18.75 -19.60
N LYS A 2 20.96 18.99 -18.36
CA LYS A 2 20.60 18.18 -17.17
C LYS A 2 19.09 18.03 -16.87
N PRO A 3 18.24 19.08 -16.93
CA PRO A 3 16.83 18.93 -16.57
C PRO A 3 16.02 18.18 -17.65
N VAL A 4 16.39 18.33 -18.92
CA VAL A 4 15.74 17.61 -20.04
C VAL A 4 15.87 16.10 -19.86
N PHE A 5 17.06 15.64 -19.44
CA PHE A 5 17.28 14.24 -19.14
C PHE A 5 16.44 13.76 -17.95
N ALA A 6 16.29 14.58 -16.91
CA ALA A 6 15.43 14.25 -15.77
C ALA A 6 13.95 14.13 -16.18
N TYR A 7 13.43 15.07 -16.98
CA TYR A 7 12.06 15.01 -17.50
C TYR A 7 11.85 13.80 -18.42
N LEU A 8 12.83 13.47 -19.27
CA LEU A 8 12.78 12.30 -20.14
C LEU A 8 12.72 11.01 -19.32
N LEU A 9 13.57 10.87 -18.30
CA LEU A 9 13.53 9.70 -17.42
C LEU A 9 12.21 9.61 -16.66
N ALA A 10 11.70 10.72 -16.12
CA ALA A 10 10.41 10.75 -15.44
C ALA A 10 9.28 10.31 -16.39
N ALA A 11 9.26 10.82 -17.62
CA ALA A 11 8.27 10.45 -18.62
C ALA A 11 8.31 8.94 -18.97
N LEU A 12 9.50 8.36 -19.09
CA LEU A 12 9.65 6.92 -19.36
C LEU A 12 9.09 6.05 -18.22
N VAL A 13 9.34 6.43 -16.96
CA VAL A 13 8.80 5.73 -15.79
C VAL A 13 7.28 5.83 -15.76
N LEU A 14 6.73 7.04 -15.95
CA LEU A 14 5.29 7.25 -16.01
C LEU A 14 4.64 6.45 -17.14
N LEU A 15 5.25 6.41 -18.32
CA LEU A 15 4.74 5.63 -19.45
C LEU A 15 4.65 4.14 -19.14
N GLN A 16 5.61 3.60 -18.38
CA GLN A 16 5.57 2.21 -17.92
C GLN A 16 4.40 1.96 -16.95
N THR A 17 4.14 2.87 -16.01
CA THR A 17 3.01 2.78 -15.08
C THR A 17 1.66 2.92 -15.77
N PHE A 18 1.53 3.83 -16.73
CA PHE A 18 0.26 4.08 -17.43
C PHE A 18 -0.03 3.10 -18.58
N SER A 19 0.88 2.18 -18.90
CA SER A 19 0.71 1.23 -20.00
C SER A 19 -0.56 0.37 -19.91
N ARG A 20 -1.02 0.07 -18.70
CA ARG A 20 -2.27 -0.68 -18.43
C ARG A 20 -3.51 0.22 -18.55
N GLU A 21 -3.43 1.44 -18.02
CA GLU A 21 -4.53 2.42 -18.07
C GLU A 21 -4.80 2.89 -19.51
N LEU A 22 -3.75 3.14 -20.30
CA LEU A 22 -3.85 3.47 -21.71
C LEU A 22 -4.57 2.37 -22.50
N LEU A 23 -4.37 1.10 -22.13
CA LEU A 23 -5.06 -0.03 -22.76
C LEU A 23 -6.57 -0.01 -22.48
N VAL A 24 -6.96 0.33 -21.25
CA VAL A 24 -8.38 0.44 -20.84
C VAL A 24 -9.04 1.61 -21.58
N VAL A 25 -8.37 2.75 -21.65
CA VAL A 25 -8.85 3.94 -22.35
C VAL A 25 -9.00 3.68 -23.85
N ASP A 26 -8.00 3.06 -24.49
CA ASP A 26 -8.08 2.68 -25.90
C ASP A 26 -9.26 1.73 -26.17
N TYR A 27 -9.47 0.73 -25.32
CA TYR A 27 -10.62 -0.16 -25.40
C TYR A 27 -11.95 0.60 -25.27
N ALA A 28 -12.04 1.56 -24.35
CA ALA A 28 -13.25 2.35 -24.13
C ALA A 28 -13.59 3.23 -25.35
N LEU A 29 -12.59 3.91 -25.92
CA LEU A 29 -12.76 4.78 -27.09
C LEU A 29 -13.08 3.98 -28.37
N ASN A 30 -12.43 2.82 -28.55
CA ASN A 30 -12.51 2.04 -29.79
C ASN A 30 -13.40 0.79 -29.70
N ARG A 31 -14.28 0.70 -28.68
CA ARG A 31 -15.10 -0.50 -28.40
C ARG A 31 -15.88 -0.99 -29.62
N ALA A 32 -16.49 -0.09 -30.40
CA ALA A 32 -17.26 -0.43 -31.61
C ALA A 32 -16.41 -1.03 -32.74
N THR A 33 -15.21 -0.51 -32.94
CA THR A 33 -14.27 -1.06 -33.93
C THR A 33 -13.74 -2.42 -33.48
N ILE A 34 -13.49 -2.56 -32.17
CA ILE A 34 -12.98 -3.80 -31.57
C ILE A 34 -14.03 -4.91 -31.65
N THR A 35 -15.29 -4.62 -31.37
CA THR A 35 -16.39 -5.58 -31.54
C THR A 35 -16.52 -6.01 -33.00
N ALA A 36 -16.54 -5.04 -33.92
CA ALA A 36 -16.74 -5.28 -35.33
C ALA A 36 -15.61 -6.07 -35.99
N ARG A 37 -14.36 -5.97 -35.53
CA ARG A 37 -13.21 -6.63 -36.17
C ARG A 37 -12.65 -7.81 -35.37
N PHE A 38 -12.55 -7.70 -34.04
CA PHE A 38 -11.76 -8.64 -33.22
C PHE A 38 -12.58 -9.52 -32.28
N CYS A 39 -13.89 -9.29 -32.12
CA CYS A 39 -14.72 -10.14 -31.26
C CYS A 39 -14.91 -11.55 -31.87
N VAL A 40 -14.64 -12.59 -31.07
CA VAL A 40 -14.85 -14.00 -31.46
C VAL A 40 -16.31 -14.44 -31.30
N ASN A 41 -17.05 -13.83 -30.37
CA ASN A 41 -18.42 -14.19 -30.02
C ASN A 41 -19.48 -13.41 -30.83
N LYS A 42 -19.15 -12.94 -32.04
CA LYS A 42 -20.09 -12.17 -32.89
C LYS A 42 -21.37 -12.95 -33.21
N ALA A 43 -21.26 -14.27 -33.34
CA ALA A 43 -22.39 -15.16 -33.63
C ALA A 43 -23.29 -15.44 -32.42
N ARG A 44 -22.95 -14.93 -31.22
CA ARG A 44 -23.70 -15.14 -29.98
C ARG A 44 -23.95 -13.81 -29.26
N PRO A 45 -24.91 -13.00 -29.74
CA PRO A 45 -25.19 -11.68 -29.17
C PRO A 45 -25.72 -11.74 -27.73
N GLU A 46 -26.35 -12.85 -27.34
CA GLU A 46 -26.87 -13.12 -25.98
C GLU A 46 -25.80 -13.02 -24.89
N LEU A 47 -24.52 -13.19 -25.25
CA LEU A 47 -23.39 -13.13 -24.30
C LEU A 47 -22.94 -11.71 -23.96
N HIS A 48 -23.50 -10.66 -24.59
CA HIS A 48 -23.16 -9.25 -24.34
C HIS A 48 -21.64 -9.01 -24.23
N CYS A 49 -20.88 -9.63 -25.15
CA CYS A 49 -19.43 -9.70 -25.07
C CYS A 49 -18.78 -8.34 -25.34
N ASP A 50 -19.31 -7.55 -26.27
CA ASP A 50 -18.84 -6.20 -26.60
C ASP A 50 -17.31 -6.04 -26.72
N GLY A 51 -16.63 -7.05 -27.27
CA GLY A 51 -15.18 -7.02 -27.48
C GLY A 51 -14.35 -7.32 -26.22
N LYS A 52 -14.99 -7.63 -25.08
CA LYS A 52 -14.35 -8.00 -23.81
C LYS A 52 -13.45 -9.23 -23.95
N CYS A 53 -13.77 -10.15 -24.86
CA CYS A 53 -12.92 -11.32 -25.15
C CYS A 53 -11.53 -10.94 -25.68
N TYR A 54 -11.47 -9.97 -26.59
CA TYR A 54 -10.22 -9.44 -27.13
C TYR A 54 -9.45 -8.67 -26.05
N PHE A 55 -10.16 -7.82 -25.30
CA PHE A 55 -9.58 -7.04 -24.20
C PHE A 55 -8.95 -7.94 -23.14
N ALA A 56 -9.66 -8.99 -22.70
CA ALA A 56 -9.16 -9.96 -21.74
C ALA A 56 -7.89 -10.68 -22.24
N LYS A 57 -7.82 -11.00 -23.54
CA LYS A 57 -6.62 -11.60 -24.15
C LYS A 57 -5.42 -10.65 -24.11
N GLN A 58 -5.67 -9.37 -24.35
CA GLN A 58 -4.62 -8.34 -24.32
C GLN A 58 -4.12 -8.05 -22.90
N LEU A 59 -5.02 -8.06 -21.90
CA LEU A 59 -4.65 -7.98 -20.47
C LEU A 59 -3.76 -9.15 -20.05
N LYS A 60 -4.16 -10.38 -20.40
CA LYS A 60 -3.35 -11.58 -20.12
C LYS A 60 -1.97 -11.47 -20.76
N LYS A 61 -1.88 -11.02 -22.01
CA LYS A 61 -0.59 -10.82 -22.69
C LYS A 61 0.30 -9.78 -22.00
N GLN A 62 -0.27 -8.71 -21.44
CA GLN A 62 0.49 -7.74 -20.64
C GLN A 62 0.96 -8.35 -19.32
N GLN A 63 0.08 -9.05 -18.60
CA GLN A 63 0.44 -9.76 -17.36
C GLN A 63 1.54 -10.81 -17.59
N ASP A 64 1.44 -11.60 -18.66
CA ASP A 64 2.44 -12.61 -19.02
C ASP A 64 3.79 -12.00 -19.40
N ARG A 65 3.79 -10.81 -19.99
CA ARG A 65 5.03 -10.06 -20.26
C ARG A 65 5.64 -9.56 -18.96
N GLU A 66 4.81 -9.03 -18.07
CA GLU A 66 5.23 -8.48 -16.79
C GLU A 66 5.74 -9.56 -15.82
N SER A 67 5.15 -10.76 -15.86
CA SER A 67 5.60 -11.92 -15.08
C SER A 67 6.88 -12.54 -15.62
N LYS A 68 7.04 -12.61 -16.96
CA LYS A 68 8.28 -13.09 -17.58
C LYS A 68 9.42 -12.07 -17.51
N SER A 69 9.12 -10.79 -17.37
CA SER A 69 10.10 -9.71 -17.17
C SER A 69 10.27 -9.33 -15.70
N ALA A 70 9.87 -10.19 -14.75
CA ALA A 70 10.11 -9.96 -13.33
C ALA A 70 11.62 -9.83 -13.11
N SER A 71 12.09 -8.58 -13.10
CA SER A 71 13.40 -8.29 -12.55
C SER A 71 13.36 -8.75 -11.09
N PRO A 72 14.45 -9.31 -10.55
CA PRO A 72 14.49 -9.79 -9.17
C PRO A 72 14.09 -8.70 -8.15
N LEU A 73 14.11 -7.43 -8.57
CA LEU A 73 13.64 -6.27 -7.81
C LEU A 73 12.11 -6.25 -7.60
N LYS A 74 11.29 -6.61 -8.61
CA LYS A 74 9.83 -6.55 -8.51
C LYS A 74 9.30 -7.67 -7.60
N GLU A 75 9.88 -8.87 -7.72
CA GLU A 75 9.53 -10.03 -6.90
C GLU A 75 9.95 -9.82 -5.44
N ARG A 76 11.10 -9.16 -5.20
CA ARG A 76 11.50 -8.68 -3.87
C ARG A 76 10.52 -7.64 -3.29
N LEU A 77 10.00 -6.73 -4.12
CA LEU A 77 9.10 -5.65 -3.71
C LEU A 77 7.70 -6.16 -3.36
N GLU A 78 7.18 -7.16 -4.09
CA GLU A 78 5.91 -7.82 -3.73
C GLU A 78 6.04 -8.71 -2.49
N MET A 79 7.24 -9.25 -2.22
CA MET A 79 7.56 -9.96 -0.98
C MET A 79 7.94 -9.05 0.19
N LEU A 80 7.97 -7.72 0.04
CA LEU A 80 8.26 -6.82 1.16
C LEU A 80 7.05 -6.80 2.11
N PRO A 81 7.18 -7.35 3.33
CA PRO A 81 6.11 -7.30 4.31
C PRO A 81 5.99 -5.85 4.78
N GLY A 82 4.96 -5.14 4.32
CA GLY A 82 4.40 -3.97 5.00
C GLY A 82 5.37 -2.86 5.39
N ALA A 83 6.54 -2.69 4.78
CA ALA A 83 7.50 -1.65 5.21
C ALA A 83 7.03 -0.21 4.89
N PHE A 84 5.86 -0.05 4.26
CA PHE A 84 5.19 1.25 4.16
C PHE A 84 4.37 1.61 5.41
N SER A 85 4.10 0.65 6.32
CA SER A 85 3.47 0.94 7.62
C SER A 85 4.44 1.55 8.64
N GLY A 86 5.73 1.63 8.30
CA GLY A 86 6.78 2.22 9.15
C GLY A 86 6.87 3.74 9.09
N TRP A 87 6.09 4.43 8.25
CA TRP A 87 5.98 5.89 8.32
C TRP A 87 5.03 6.27 9.46
N GLN A 88 5.53 6.10 10.68
CA GLN A 88 4.94 6.77 11.83
C GLN A 88 5.25 8.26 11.65
N PRO A 89 4.27 9.15 11.41
CA PRO A 89 4.54 10.57 11.47
C PRO A 89 5.10 10.83 12.85
N GLN A 90 6.32 11.37 12.92
CA GLN A 90 6.95 11.71 14.19
C GLN A 90 5.97 12.66 14.88
N SER A 91 5.31 12.17 15.92
CA SER A 91 4.33 12.95 16.66
C SER A 91 5.04 14.22 17.10
N LEU A 92 4.40 15.36 16.83
CA LEU A 92 4.82 16.67 17.31
C LEU A 92 5.25 16.50 18.78
N ARG A 93 6.53 16.70 19.09
CA ARG A 93 6.99 16.75 20.47
C ARG A 93 6.18 17.83 21.15
N ALA A 94 5.20 17.42 21.95
CA ALA A 94 4.47 18.32 22.81
C ALA A 94 5.54 19.02 23.66
N VAL A 95 5.71 20.32 23.44
CA VAL A 95 6.52 21.18 24.31
C VAL A 95 6.09 20.85 25.73
N ALA A 96 7.06 20.43 26.54
CA ALA A 96 6.84 19.94 27.89
C ALA A 96 5.81 20.83 28.58
N ARG A 97 4.62 20.27 28.87
CA ARG A 97 3.64 20.97 29.71
C ARG A 97 4.35 21.22 31.01
N VAL A 98 4.57 22.50 31.31
CA VAL A 98 5.04 23.02 32.59
C VAL A 98 4.43 22.18 33.71
N ALA A 99 5.30 21.65 34.56
CA ALA A 99 4.93 20.72 35.63
C ALA A 99 3.74 21.27 36.42
N LEU A 100 2.60 20.56 36.35
CA LEU A 100 1.49 20.80 37.27
C LEU A 100 2.01 20.52 38.68
N ARG A 101 2.23 21.59 39.45
CA ARG A 101 2.52 21.54 40.88
C ARG A 101 1.25 21.06 41.59
N TYR A 102 1.07 19.75 41.71
CA TYR A 102 0.16 19.23 42.71
C TYR A 102 0.76 19.53 44.09
N GLY A 103 -0.08 20.04 45.00
CA GLY A 103 0.32 20.51 46.32
C GLY A 103 1.02 19.44 47.17
N HIS A 104 1.75 19.90 48.19
CA HIS A 104 2.54 19.06 49.08
C HIS A 104 1.71 17.91 49.70
N LEU A 105 2.26 16.69 49.64
CA LEU A 105 1.79 15.56 50.42
C LEU A 105 1.92 15.89 51.92
N VAL A 106 0.79 15.93 52.61
CA VAL A 106 0.75 15.99 54.08
C VAL A 106 1.02 14.58 54.60
N PRO A 107 2.02 14.38 55.49
CA PRO A 107 2.33 13.06 56.00
C PRO A 107 1.21 12.58 56.92
N GLY A 108 0.49 11.55 56.50
CA GLY A 108 -0.41 10.80 57.38
C GLY A 108 0.43 9.96 58.33
N HIS A 109 0.21 10.12 59.64
CA HIS A 109 0.85 9.29 60.65
C HIS A 109 0.17 7.92 60.62
N TYR A 110 0.84 6.92 60.03
CA TYR A 110 0.38 5.54 60.15
C TYR A 110 0.78 5.03 61.54
N ALA A 111 -0.20 4.78 62.39
CA ALA A 111 0.01 4.04 63.63
C ALA A 111 -0.07 2.55 63.29
N ALA A 112 1.07 1.92 63.01
CA ALA A 112 1.11 0.47 62.84
C ALA A 112 0.72 -0.20 64.19
N PRO A 113 -0.24 -1.13 64.21
CA PRO A 113 -0.51 -1.90 65.43
C PRO A 113 0.75 -2.69 65.79
N LEU A 114 1.32 -2.37 66.94
CA LEU A 114 2.43 -3.06 67.58
C LEU A 114 1.98 -4.48 67.94
N GLY A 115 2.07 -5.42 67.00
CA GLY A 115 1.45 -6.72 67.23
C GLY A 115 1.60 -7.75 66.13
N ALA A 116 2.81 -7.92 65.58
CA ALA A 116 3.37 -9.21 65.18
C ALA A 116 4.69 -8.96 64.44
N VAL A 117 5.81 -9.17 65.13
CA VAL A 117 7.12 -9.30 64.50
C VAL A 117 7.02 -10.53 63.58
N PHE A 118 7.05 -10.32 62.27
CA PHE A 118 7.10 -11.42 61.31
C PHE A 118 8.41 -12.17 61.54
N ARG A 119 8.31 -13.36 62.13
CA ARG A 119 9.43 -14.28 62.35
C ARG A 119 9.35 -15.37 61.28
N PRO A 120 10.24 -15.37 60.28
CA PRO A 120 10.36 -16.52 59.40
C PRO A 120 11.23 -17.61 60.06
N PRO A 121 10.81 -18.88 60.08
CA PRO A 121 11.71 -20.01 60.12
C PRO A 121 11.61 -20.78 58.79
N LEU A 122 12.64 -20.77 57.94
CA LEU A 122 13.90 -21.53 57.98
C LEU A 122 13.68 -23.05 57.84
N GLY A 123 13.69 -23.50 56.57
CA GLY A 123 13.66 -24.88 56.09
C GLY A 123 13.73 -24.87 54.57
#